data_AF-A0A0E4CQ45-F1
#
_entry.id   AF-A0A0E4CQ45-F1
#
_cell.length_a   1.000
_cell.length_b   1.000
_cell.length_c   1.000
_cell.angle_alpha   90.00
_cell.angle_beta   90.00
_cell.angle_gamma   90.00
#
_symmetry.space_group_name_H-M   'P 1'
#
loop_
_entity.id
_entity.type
_entity.pdbx_description
1 polymer ?
#
loop_
_entity_poly.entity_id
_entity_poly.type
_entity_poly.pdbx_seq_one_letter_code
_entity_poly.pdbx_strand_id
1 'polypeptide(L)'
;MSEMVFEEHELRELATSPGDRAAAALDRGDVAGARKIAYESIDLHFSTRDIYTLWNTLTLGYIEREFGTDALARAVPAALRTIVRPWAEWFRNGVSREAVQSLAMIFRMDGAQLDAFDEDPATIVLVSSNWAGNRADAFPGNGDLRLVSTAIERLCVDWLGYPPFVFHDGRDGSPLRLTIYKNPLEVPIEVFERLGAVRDVERIRAAFDVSGALLFDADEREDLRFQAYALAVRAIDAGDLNLARRHLMLSKTEWYLGHHFGRDLITAQTGWILENHGVKHCWDAVEQCYNLPTMGAVLGQVEVMPYRDQVQWLATLFHQHGMKYELIENEGGFCFDTKPCGSGGRLIEEGAYAQPKNLPIVKGPNVESFGVEEMPVYCMHCPGTNKYVLESGGPYFLLVEPGIKDGRITGHCRFNIYRSEEFIPQDVYDRVGVKRPIPLQASR
;
A
#
# COMPACT_ATOMS: atom_id res chain seq x y z
N MET A 1 -5.02 35.57 -19.07
CA MET A 1 -4.39 35.36 -17.75
C MET A 1 -5.11 34.18 -17.15
N SER A 2 -4.49 33.00 -17.19
CA SER A 2 -5.05 31.83 -16.51
C SER A 2 -5.08 32.12 -15.01
N GLU A 3 -6.28 32.03 -14.42
CA GLU A 3 -6.50 32.31 -13.01
C GLU A 3 -5.98 31.11 -12.21
N MET A 4 -4.85 31.33 -11.54
CA MET A 4 -4.28 30.36 -10.59
C MET A 4 -5.35 30.00 -9.57
N VAL A 5 -5.49 28.70 -9.26
CA VAL A 5 -6.57 28.20 -8.42
C VAL A 5 -6.20 28.21 -6.95
N PHE A 6 -4.90 28.13 -6.61
CA PHE A 6 -4.43 28.25 -5.23
C PHE A 6 -3.45 29.38 -5.05
N GLU A 7 -3.51 29.97 -3.86
CA GLU A 7 -2.48 30.84 -3.35
C GLU A 7 -1.25 30.02 -2.90
N GLU A 8 -0.06 30.63 -2.89
CA GLU A 8 1.19 29.94 -2.53
C GLU A 8 1.13 29.29 -1.13
N HIS A 9 0.45 29.93 -0.18
CA HIS A 9 0.30 29.39 1.17
C HIS A 9 -0.59 28.14 1.21
N GLU A 10 -1.61 28.05 0.35
CA GLU A 10 -2.46 26.87 0.23
C GLU A 10 -1.69 25.69 -0.36
N LEU A 11 -0.80 25.94 -1.34
CA LEU A 11 0.08 24.91 -1.90
C LEU A 11 1.02 24.32 -0.85
N ARG A 12 1.62 25.19 -0.01
CA ARG A 12 2.47 24.76 1.10
C ARG A 12 1.68 23.97 2.14
N GLU A 13 0.44 24.36 2.41
CA GLU A 13 -0.44 23.61 3.31
C GLU A 13 -0.78 22.23 2.75
N LEU A 14 -1.14 22.13 1.46
CA LEU A 14 -1.44 20.86 0.80
C LEU A 14 -0.23 19.93 0.78
N ALA A 15 0.98 20.46 0.66
CA ALA A 15 2.22 19.67 0.75
C ALA A 15 2.57 19.23 2.18
N THR A 16 1.87 19.73 3.21
CA THR A 16 2.11 19.38 4.61
C THR A 16 1.18 18.26 5.07
N SER A 17 1.76 17.18 5.64
CA SER A 17 0.97 16.02 6.07
C SER A 17 -0.09 16.41 7.11
N PRO A 18 -1.27 15.74 7.15
CA PRO A 18 -2.32 16.10 8.12
C PRO A 18 -1.85 16.01 9.58
N GLY A 19 -1.01 15.03 9.92
CA GLY A 19 -0.39 14.89 11.24
C GLY A 19 0.48 16.09 11.61
N ASP A 20 1.32 16.58 10.69
CA ASP A 20 2.14 17.77 10.91
C ASP A 20 1.29 19.04 11.06
N ARG A 21 0.23 19.19 10.24
CA ARG A 21 -0.70 20.34 10.34
C ARG A 21 -1.42 20.35 11.68
N ALA A 22 -1.95 19.21 12.13
CA ALA A 22 -2.62 19.07 13.41
C ALA A 22 -1.65 19.31 14.58
N ALA A 23 -0.44 18.78 14.50
CA ALA A 23 0.61 18.98 15.51
C ALA A 23 1.00 20.46 15.63
N ALA A 24 1.15 21.16 14.50
CA ALA A 24 1.42 22.59 14.47
C ALA A 24 0.25 23.44 14.99
N ALA A 25 -1.00 22.99 14.80
CA ALA A 25 -2.16 23.64 15.39
C ALA A 25 -2.14 23.55 16.93
N LEU A 26 -1.80 22.38 17.49
CA LEU A 26 -1.59 22.22 18.93
C LEU A 26 -0.49 23.14 19.46
N ASP A 27 0.64 23.24 18.74
CA ASP A 27 1.77 24.09 19.14
C ASP A 27 1.39 25.59 19.23
N ARG A 28 0.35 26.02 18.51
CA ARG A 28 -0.21 27.40 18.57
C ARG A 28 -1.40 27.55 19.52
N GLY A 29 -1.80 26.49 20.23
CA GLY A 29 -2.96 26.48 21.11
C GLY A 29 -4.31 26.32 20.39
N ASP A 30 -4.31 26.02 19.08
CA ASP A 30 -5.52 25.75 18.30
C ASP A 30 -5.95 24.27 18.46
N VAL A 31 -6.50 23.97 19.65
CA VAL A 31 -6.94 22.61 20.00
C VAL A 31 -8.12 22.17 19.12
N ALA A 32 -9.03 23.08 18.79
CA ALA A 32 -10.19 22.78 17.96
C ALA A 32 -9.78 22.43 16.53
N GLY A 33 -8.87 23.21 15.93
CA GLY A 33 -8.31 22.93 14.61
C GLY A 33 -7.53 21.63 14.56
N ALA A 34 -6.67 21.36 15.56
CA ALA A 34 -5.94 20.10 15.65
C ALA A 34 -6.89 18.89 15.71
N ARG A 35 -7.94 18.97 16.55
CA ARG A 35 -8.95 17.91 16.68
C ARG A 35 -9.68 17.68 15.37
N LYS A 36 -10.09 18.75 14.69
CA LYS A 36 -10.78 18.67 13.39
C LYS A 36 -9.93 17.95 12.35
N ILE A 37 -8.67 18.38 12.18
CA ILE A 37 -7.74 17.77 11.22
C ILE A 37 -7.54 16.28 11.54
N ALA A 38 -7.32 15.94 12.81
CA ALA A 38 -7.13 14.56 13.24
C ALA A 38 -8.37 13.70 12.93
N TYR A 39 -9.56 14.19 13.29
CA TYR A 39 -10.82 13.47 13.08
C TYR A 39 -11.10 13.23 11.60
N GLU A 40 -10.93 14.25 10.75
CA GLU A 40 -11.09 14.14 9.29
C GLU A 40 -10.04 13.23 8.64
N SER A 41 -8.96 12.88 9.36
CA SER A 41 -7.84 12.09 8.83
C SER A 41 -7.87 10.60 9.17
N ILE A 42 -8.78 10.13 10.03
CA ILE A 42 -8.81 8.74 10.52
C ILE A 42 -8.82 7.75 9.33
N ASP A 43 -9.77 7.91 8.41
CA ASP A 43 -10.00 6.92 7.36
C ASP A 43 -9.38 7.26 6.00
N LEU A 44 -8.55 8.31 5.91
CA LEU A 44 -8.04 8.79 4.62
C LEU A 44 -7.19 7.74 3.88
N HIS A 45 -6.57 6.80 4.59
CA HIS A 45 -5.77 5.70 4.03
C HIS A 45 -6.61 4.65 3.28
N PHE A 46 -7.94 4.62 3.43
CA PHE A 46 -8.78 3.60 2.80
C PHE A 46 -8.69 3.57 1.28
N SER A 47 -8.58 4.74 0.63
CA SER A 47 -8.43 4.79 -0.83
C SER A 47 -7.17 4.03 -1.28
N THR A 48 -6.02 4.32 -0.66
CA THR A 48 -4.76 3.61 -0.93
C THR A 48 -4.85 2.13 -0.57
N ARG A 49 -5.44 1.80 0.59
CA ARG A 49 -5.66 0.41 1.01
C ARG A 49 -6.45 -0.38 -0.02
N ASP A 50 -7.57 0.17 -0.49
CA ASP A 50 -8.49 -0.52 -1.37
C ASP A 50 -7.92 -0.67 -2.78
N ILE A 51 -7.16 0.33 -3.25
CA ILE A 51 -6.36 0.21 -4.49
C ILE A 51 -5.41 -0.99 -4.43
N TYR A 52 -4.61 -1.12 -3.35
CA TYR A 52 -3.69 -2.25 -3.23
C TYR A 52 -4.41 -3.58 -3.03
N THR A 53 -5.51 -3.59 -2.27
CA THR A 53 -6.32 -4.80 -2.07
C THR A 53 -6.84 -5.29 -3.42
N LEU A 54 -7.47 -4.41 -4.21
CA LEU A 54 -8.02 -4.73 -5.51
C LEU A 54 -6.94 -5.18 -6.49
N TRP A 55 -5.85 -4.42 -6.61
CA TRP A 55 -4.78 -4.70 -7.57
C TRP A 55 -4.10 -6.05 -7.30
N ASN A 56 -3.74 -6.33 -6.04
CA ASN A 56 -3.17 -7.63 -5.66
C ASN A 56 -4.15 -8.77 -5.93
N THR A 57 -5.43 -8.61 -5.54
CA THR A 57 -6.44 -9.66 -5.72
C THR A 57 -6.69 -9.98 -7.19
N LEU A 58 -6.81 -8.96 -8.03
CA LEU A 58 -7.02 -9.14 -9.47
C LEU A 58 -5.78 -9.73 -10.16
N THR A 59 -4.58 -9.40 -9.68
CA THR A 59 -3.33 -9.98 -10.22
C THR A 59 -3.22 -11.47 -9.90
N LEU A 60 -3.64 -11.90 -8.70
CA LEU A 60 -3.77 -13.33 -8.39
C LEU A 60 -4.81 -14.01 -9.30
N GLY A 61 -5.97 -13.37 -9.50
CA GLY A 61 -7.00 -13.86 -10.43
C GLY A 61 -6.51 -13.94 -11.88
N TYR A 62 -5.67 -12.99 -12.32
CA TYR A 62 -5.00 -13.02 -13.63
C TYR A 62 -4.07 -14.22 -13.74
N ILE A 63 -3.21 -14.46 -12.74
CA ILE A 63 -2.30 -15.61 -12.75
C ILE A 63 -3.09 -16.93 -12.86
N GLU A 64 -4.18 -17.08 -12.11
CA GLU A 64 -5.00 -18.28 -12.16
C GLU A 64 -5.70 -18.47 -13.52
N ARG A 65 -6.31 -17.41 -14.06
CA ARG A 65 -7.04 -17.47 -15.33
C ARG A 65 -6.11 -17.72 -16.52
N GLU A 66 -4.97 -17.04 -16.58
CA GLU A 66 -4.09 -17.09 -17.73
C GLU A 66 -3.10 -18.26 -17.66
N PHE A 67 -2.70 -18.70 -16.46
CA PHE A 67 -1.64 -19.69 -16.27
C PHE A 67 -2.06 -20.92 -15.44
N GLY A 68 -3.29 -20.93 -14.93
CA GLY A 68 -3.88 -22.05 -14.18
C GLY A 68 -3.59 -22.04 -12.67
N THR A 69 -4.36 -22.83 -11.92
CA THR A 69 -4.25 -22.94 -10.45
C THR A 69 -2.86 -23.41 -10.00
N ASP A 70 -2.18 -24.27 -10.77
CA ASP A 70 -0.81 -24.69 -10.46
C ASP A 70 0.20 -23.54 -10.52
N ALA A 71 0.02 -22.60 -11.45
CA ALA A 71 0.84 -21.40 -11.54
C ALA A 71 0.58 -20.48 -10.34
N LEU A 72 -0.69 -20.28 -9.98
CA LEU A 72 -1.07 -19.51 -8.78
C LEU A 72 -0.42 -20.10 -7.51
N ALA A 73 -0.49 -21.42 -7.33
CA ALA A 73 0.09 -22.13 -6.19
C ALA A 73 1.63 -21.96 -6.09
N ARG A 74 2.32 -21.72 -7.21
CA ARG A 74 3.77 -21.42 -7.23
C ARG A 74 4.06 -19.92 -7.05
N ALA A 75 3.25 -19.05 -7.66
CA ALA A 75 3.46 -17.62 -7.68
C ALA A 75 3.34 -17.00 -6.28
N VAL A 76 2.30 -17.38 -5.51
CA VAL A 76 2.05 -16.84 -4.17
C VAL A 76 3.25 -17.03 -3.22
N PRO A 77 3.75 -18.25 -2.95
CA PRO A 77 4.90 -18.43 -2.07
C PRO A 77 6.19 -17.83 -2.63
N ALA A 78 6.38 -17.79 -3.96
CA ALA A 78 7.54 -17.15 -4.58
C ALA A 78 7.55 -15.64 -4.32
N ALA A 79 6.41 -14.96 -4.51
CA ALA A 79 6.28 -13.54 -4.24
C ALA A 79 6.46 -13.21 -2.75
N LEU A 80 5.87 -14.02 -1.86
CA LEU A 80 5.94 -13.81 -0.41
C LEU A 80 7.32 -14.07 0.19
N ARG A 81 8.04 -15.07 -0.33
CA ARG A 81 9.41 -15.39 0.12
C ARG A 81 10.35 -14.19 0.03
N THR A 82 10.12 -13.31 -0.94
CA THR A 82 10.90 -12.09 -1.17
C THR A 82 10.64 -11.01 -0.11
N ILE A 83 9.44 -10.97 0.48
CA ILE A 83 8.97 -9.78 1.22
C ILE A 83 8.60 -10.04 2.68
N VAL A 84 8.20 -11.27 3.03
CA VAL A 84 7.64 -11.60 4.37
C VAL A 84 8.72 -11.89 5.40
N ARG A 85 9.93 -12.27 4.98
CA ARG A 85 10.97 -12.71 5.90
C ARG A 85 11.26 -11.71 7.03
N PRO A 86 11.46 -10.40 6.78
CA PRO A 86 11.72 -9.45 7.87
C PRO A 86 10.66 -9.46 8.97
N TRP A 87 9.39 -9.75 8.64
CA TRP A 87 8.31 -9.83 9.62
C TRP A 87 8.35 -11.13 10.42
N ALA A 88 8.62 -12.25 9.75
CA ALA A 88 8.83 -13.53 10.44
C ALA A 88 9.99 -13.43 11.44
N GLU A 89 11.06 -12.70 11.08
CA GLU A 89 12.23 -12.52 11.94
C GLU A 89 11.93 -11.76 13.24
N TRP A 90 10.88 -10.93 13.30
CA TRP A 90 10.43 -10.32 14.57
C TRP A 90 10.03 -11.36 15.62
N PHE A 91 9.60 -12.54 15.17
CA PHE A 91 9.19 -13.64 16.02
C PHE A 91 10.26 -14.74 16.15
N ARG A 92 11.48 -14.55 15.61
CA ARG A 92 12.52 -15.59 15.65
C ARG A 92 12.78 -16.11 17.07
N ASN A 93 12.78 -15.20 18.04
CA ASN A 93 13.06 -15.54 19.43
C ASN A 93 11.79 -15.73 20.26
N GLY A 94 10.61 -15.89 19.65
CA GLY A 94 9.32 -15.95 20.35
C GLY A 94 8.56 -14.63 20.28
N VAL A 95 7.52 -14.50 21.11
CA VAL A 95 6.61 -13.35 21.09
C VAL A 95 7.20 -12.19 21.91
N SER A 96 7.25 -10.99 21.32
CA SER A 96 7.57 -9.75 22.01
C SER A 96 6.45 -8.72 21.87
N ARG A 97 6.46 -7.70 22.73
CA ARG A 97 5.51 -6.59 22.65
C ARG A 97 5.61 -5.88 21.31
N GLU A 98 6.82 -5.60 20.83
CA GLU A 98 7.07 -4.89 19.58
C GLU A 98 6.56 -5.67 18.36
N ALA A 99 6.74 -7.00 18.35
CA ALA A 99 6.27 -7.86 17.27
C ALA A 99 4.73 -7.86 17.20
N VAL A 100 4.06 -7.97 18.35
CA VAL A 100 2.59 -7.94 18.44
C VAL A 100 2.04 -6.56 18.07
N GLN A 101 2.65 -5.48 18.55
CA GLN A 101 2.24 -4.11 18.22
C GLN A 101 2.37 -3.82 16.71
N SER A 102 3.45 -4.28 16.07
CA SER A 102 3.65 -4.12 14.63
C SER A 102 2.60 -4.88 13.82
N LEU A 103 2.21 -6.08 14.27
CA LEU A 103 1.17 -6.88 13.64
C LEU A 103 -0.22 -6.28 13.83
N ALA A 104 -0.54 -5.80 15.04
CA ALA A 104 -1.79 -5.07 15.31
C ALA A 104 -1.90 -3.80 14.46
N MET A 105 -0.78 -3.08 14.26
CA MET A 105 -0.72 -1.93 13.38
C MET A 105 -1.09 -2.30 11.93
N ILE A 106 -0.52 -3.36 11.37
CA ILE A 106 -0.86 -3.82 10.01
C ILE A 106 -2.36 -4.13 9.90
N PHE A 107 -2.92 -4.84 10.89
CA PHE A 107 -4.32 -5.26 10.85
C PHE A 107 -5.32 -4.13 11.05
N ARG A 108 -5.05 -3.15 11.92
CA ARG A 108 -5.94 -1.98 12.06
C ARG A 108 -5.80 -1.00 10.90
N MET A 109 -4.66 -0.96 10.24
CA MET A 109 -4.48 -0.23 8.99
C MET A 109 -5.28 -0.87 7.86
N ASP A 110 -5.35 -2.19 7.80
CA ASP A 110 -6.23 -2.88 6.86
C ASP A 110 -7.72 -2.75 7.25
N GLY A 111 -8.08 -3.04 8.50
CA GLY A 111 -9.46 -3.11 8.97
C GLY A 111 -10.10 -1.79 9.39
N ALA A 112 -9.36 -0.67 9.39
CA ALA A 112 -9.66 0.58 10.11
C ALA A 112 -9.48 0.48 11.63
N GLN A 113 -10.17 -0.46 12.25
CA GLN A 113 -10.11 -0.73 13.67
C GLN A 113 -10.14 -2.25 13.87
N LEU A 114 -9.46 -2.73 14.91
CA LEU A 114 -9.67 -4.11 15.37
C LEU A 114 -10.98 -4.20 16.14
N ASP A 115 -11.83 -5.17 15.78
CA ASP A 115 -13.05 -5.47 16.53
C ASP A 115 -12.68 -5.80 17.98
N ALA A 116 -11.61 -6.56 18.19
CA ALA A 116 -11.08 -6.92 19.50
C ALA A 116 -9.55 -7.15 19.47
N PHE A 117 -8.92 -6.91 20.62
CA PHE A 117 -7.57 -7.30 20.97
C PHE A 117 -7.64 -8.02 22.31
N ASP A 118 -7.64 -9.35 22.28
CA ASP A 118 -7.76 -10.18 23.47
C ASP A 118 -6.39 -10.73 23.86
N GLU A 119 -6.12 -10.79 25.17
CA GLU A 119 -4.90 -11.40 25.69
C GLU A 119 -5.22 -12.19 26.96
N ASP A 120 -4.76 -13.43 27.00
CA ASP A 120 -4.78 -14.31 28.17
C ASP A 120 -3.36 -14.86 28.43
N PRO A 121 -3.14 -15.66 29.49
CA PRO A 121 -1.81 -16.20 29.77
C PRO A 121 -1.18 -17.05 28.66
N ALA A 122 -1.95 -17.61 27.72
CA ALA A 122 -1.45 -18.50 26.67
C ALA A 122 -1.39 -17.83 25.29
N THR A 123 -2.30 -16.91 24.99
CA THR A 123 -2.51 -16.38 23.64
C THR A 123 -2.78 -14.88 23.60
N ILE A 124 -2.55 -14.30 22.42
CA ILE A 124 -3.06 -12.98 22.01
C ILE A 124 -3.90 -13.20 20.76
N VAL A 125 -5.07 -12.60 20.69
CA VAL A 125 -5.99 -12.73 19.54
C VAL A 125 -6.39 -11.37 19.01
N LEU A 126 -6.13 -11.14 17.72
CA LEU A 126 -6.60 -9.97 16.99
C LEU A 126 -7.83 -10.35 16.17
N VAL A 127 -8.88 -9.52 16.22
CA VAL A 127 -10.12 -9.77 15.47
C VAL A 127 -10.40 -8.60 14.53
N SER A 128 -10.66 -8.91 13.25
CA SER A 128 -10.99 -7.91 12.23
C SER A 128 -12.06 -8.41 11.26
N SER A 129 -13.22 -7.77 11.29
CA SER A 129 -14.37 -8.01 10.42
C SER A 129 -14.14 -7.47 9.01
N ASN A 130 -13.41 -6.36 8.92
CA ASN A 130 -13.15 -5.63 7.69
C ASN A 130 -11.79 -5.97 7.09
N TRP A 131 -11.31 -7.22 7.20
CA TRP A 131 -9.99 -7.60 6.68
C TRP A 131 -9.97 -7.77 5.15
N ALA A 132 -8.78 -7.63 4.54
CA ALA A 132 -8.58 -7.63 3.08
C ALA A 132 -9.23 -8.80 2.34
N GLY A 133 -9.13 -10.03 2.83
CA GLY A 133 -9.78 -11.17 2.15
C GLY A 133 -11.29 -11.17 2.24
N ASN A 134 -11.90 -10.70 3.33
CA ASN A 134 -13.36 -10.50 3.39
C ASN A 134 -13.79 -9.46 2.35
N ARG A 135 -13.01 -8.38 2.18
CA ARG A 135 -13.26 -7.38 1.14
C ARG A 135 -13.04 -7.97 -0.25
N ALA A 136 -12.04 -8.85 -0.41
CA ALA A 136 -11.73 -9.50 -1.68
C ALA A 136 -12.87 -10.43 -2.16
N ASP A 137 -13.57 -11.09 -1.23
CA ASP A 137 -14.72 -11.96 -1.54
C ASP A 137 -15.89 -11.21 -2.20
N ALA A 138 -15.96 -9.88 -2.04
CA ALA A 138 -17.00 -9.05 -2.66
C ALA A 138 -16.83 -8.88 -4.17
N PHE A 139 -15.70 -9.30 -4.75
CA PHE A 139 -15.40 -9.12 -6.16
C PHE A 139 -15.50 -10.45 -6.93
N PRO A 140 -16.43 -10.57 -7.90
CA PRO A 140 -16.61 -11.80 -8.66
C PRO A 140 -15.39 -12.16 -9.53
N GLY A 141 -14.97 -13.43 -9.51
CA GLY A 141 -13.87 -13.94 -10.36
C GLY A 141 -12.46 -13.62 -9.85
N ASN A 142 -12.36 -13.19 -8.58
CA ASN A 142 -11.12 -12.79 -7.94
C ASN A 142 -10.34 -13.98 -7.33
N GLY A 143 -9.02 -13.82 -7.22
CA GLY A 143 -8.18 -14.80 -6.53
C GLY A 143 -8.41 -14.81 -5.02
N ASP A 144 -8.29 -15.97 -4.39
CA ASP A 144 -8.44 -16.13 -2.94
C ASP A 144 -7.25 -15.53 -2.19
N LEU A 145 -7.40 -14.33 -1.62
CA LEU A 145 -6.35 -13.69 -0.80
C LEU A 145 -5.96 -14.53 0.44
N ARG A 146 -6.76 -15.49 0.90
CA ARG A 146 -6.41 -16.35 2.04
C ARG A 146 -5.28 -17.34 1.69
N LEU A 147 -5.00 -17.54 0.40
CA LEU A 147 -3.79 -18.22 -0.06
C LEU A 147 -2.53 -17.48 0.39
N VAL A 148 -2.58 -16.14 0.47
CA VAL A 148 -1.48 -15.32 0.97
C VAL A 148 -1.23 -15.62 2.44
N SER A 149 -2.27 -15.61 3.27
CA SER A 149 -2.17 -15.90 4.71
C SER A 149 -1.62 -17.30 4.97
N THR A 150 -2.14 -18.30 4.25
CA THR A 150 -1.69 -19.71 4.37
C THR A 150 -0.21 -19.86 3.96
N ALA A 151 0.21 -19.18 2.89
CA ALA A 151 1.60 -19.20 2.45
C ALA A 151 2.54 -18.46 3.42
N ILE A 152 2.09 -17.38 4.06
CA ILE A 152 2.84 -16.69 5.12
C ILE A 152 3.09 -17.64 6.30
N GLU A 153 2.05 -18.32 6.79
CA GLU A 153 2.19 -19.30 7.88
C GLU A 153 3.18 -20.40 7.51
N ARG A 154 3.07 -20.93 6.28
CA ARG A 154 3.98 -21.98 5.79
C ARG A 154 5.43 -21.50 5.75
N LEU A 155 5.68 -20.30 5.22
CA LEU A 155 7.03 -19.73 5.16
C LEU A 155 7.60 -19.49 6.57
N CYS A 156 6.77 -19.08 7.52
CA CYS A 156 7.20 -18.97 8.92
C CYS A 156 7.61 -20.33 9.50
N VAL A 157 6.88 -21.41 9.22
CA VAL A 157 7.30 -22.76 9.62
C VAL A 157 8.65 -23.13 8.99
N ASP A 158 8.82 -22.87 7.70
CA ASP A 158 10.08 -23.16 7.01
C ASP A 158 11.28 -22.38 7.60
N TRP A 159 11.07 -21.15 8.07
CA TRP A 159 12.13 -20.25 8.58
C TRP A 159 12.33 -20.26 10.09
N LEU A 160 11.31 -20.55 10.87
CA LEU A 160 11.32 -20.45 12.34
C LEU A 160 11.03 -21.80 13.00
N GLY A 161 10.49 -22.77 12.26
CA GLY A 161 10.02 -24.06 12.79
C GLY A 161 8.56 -24.05 13.24
N TYR A 162 7.91 -22.89 13.29
CA TYR A 162 6.50 -22.72 13.68
C TYR A 162 5.87 -21.48 13.02
N PRO A 163 4.53 -21.42 12.94
CA PRO A 163 3.82 -20.20 12.57
C PRO A 163 3.59 -19.33 13.82
N PRO A 164 4.21 -18.14 13.94
CA PRO A 164 4.09 -17.31 15.13
C PRO A 164 2.71 -16.69 15.31
N PHE A 165 1.94 -16.62 14.23
CA PHE A 165 0.54 -16.21 14.21
C PHE A 165 -0.23 -17.14 13.27
N VAL A 166 -1.46 -17.47 13.65
CA VAL A 166 -2.32 -18.42 12.95
C VAL A 166 -3.62 -17.73 12.55
N PHE A 167 -3.96 -17.80 11.27
CA PHE A 167 -5.18 -17.25 10.72
C PHE A 167 -6.32 -18.27 10.84
N HIS A 168 -7.43 -17.82 11.41
CA HIS A 168 -8.69 -18.54 11.55
C HIS A 168 -9.85 -17.72 10.97
N ASP A 169 -10.87 -18.40 10.46
CA ASP A 169 -12.09 -17.80 9.90
C ASP A 169 -11.81 -16.82 8.73
N GLY A 170 -12.50 -15.67 8.67
CA GLY A 170 -12.35 -14.70 7.59
C GLY A 170 -12.94 -15.14 6.24
N ARG A 171 -14.09 -15.83 6.27
CA ARG A 171 -14.90 -16.22 5.10
C ARG A 171 -16.37 -15.98 5.36
N ASP A 172 -17.13 -15.77 4.29
CA ASP A 172 -18.60 -15.70 4.31
C ASP A 172 -19.13 -14.66 5.31
N GLY A 173 -18.40 -13.54 5.47
CA GLY A 173 -18.74 -12.46 6.40
C GLY A 173 -18.32 -12.70 7.86
N SER A 174 -17.73 -13.85 8.19
CA SER A 174 -17.14 -14.08 9.52
C SER A 174 -15.87 -13.23 9.70
N PRO A 175 -15.63 -12.64 10.88
CA PRO A 175 -14.42 -11.87 11.12
C PRO A 175 -13.19 -12.76 11.05
N LEU A 176 -12.07 -12.20 10.59
CA LEU A 176 -10.78 -12.86 10.69
C LEU A 176 -10.32 -12.86 12.15
N ARG A 177 -9.80 -14.00 12.61
CA ARG A 177 -9.13 -14.12 13.92
C ARG A 177 -7.68 -14.51 13.71
N LEU A 178 -6.76 -13.72 14.24
CA LEU A 178 -5.33 -13.99 14.22
C LEU A 178 -4.85 -14.36 15.62
N THR A 179 -4.48 -15.61 15.83
CA THR A 179 -4.03 -16.12 17.13
C THR A 179 -2.51 -16.17 17.19
N ILE A 180 -1.92 -15.53 18.19
CA ILE A 180 -0.49 -15.56 18.51
C ILE A 180 -0.32 -16.43 19.76
N TYR A 181 0.44 -17.52 19.64
CA TYR A 181 0.73 -18.41 20.76
C TYR A 181 1.98 -17.92 21.49
N LYS A 182 1.85 -17.62 22.80
CA LYS A 182 2.97 -17.13 23.62
C LYS A 182 4.03 -18.19 23.89
N ASN A 183 3.61 -19.45 23.85
CA ASN A 183 4.49 -20.60 23.76
C ASN A 183 4.40 -21.21 22.35
N PRO A 184 5.45 -21.12 21.53
CA PRO A 184 5.48 -21.75 20.21
C PRO A 184 5.23 -23.28 20.21
N LEU A 185 5.47 -23.96 21.33
CA LEU A 185 5.14 -25.38 21.50
C LEU A 185 3.64 -25.65 21.76
N GLU A 186 2.84 -24.61 21.99
CA GLU A 186 1.39 -24.74 22.15
C GLU A 186 0.63 -24.54 20.84
N VAL A 187 1.31 -24.21 19.74
CA VAL A 187 0.69 -24.22 18.41
C VAL A 187 0.11 -25.62 18.13
N PRO A 188 -1.20 -25.74 17.83
CA PRO A 188 -1.86 -27.03 17.63
C PRO A 188 -1.24 -27.82 16.46
N ILE A 189 -1.21 -29.15 16.59
CA ILE A 189 -0.60 -30.02 15.56
C ILE A 189 -1.36 -29.93 14.23
N GLU A 190 -2.67 -29.71 14.31
CA GLU A 190 -3.59 -29.57 13.18
C GLU A 190 -3.21 -28.38 12.29
N VAL A 191 -2.57 -27.34 12.84
CA VAL A 191 -2.04 -26.21 12.06
C VAL A 191 -0.90 -26.69 11.16
N PHE A 192 0.03 -27.49 11.68
CA PHE A 192 1.13 -28.05 10.89
C PHE A 192 0.62 -29.03 9.82
N GLU A 193 -0.36 -29.86 10.16
CA GLU A 193 -1.01 -30.78 9.23
C GLU A 193 -1.72 -30.03 8.09
N ARG A 194 -2.50 -28.98 8.40
CA ARG A 194 -3.14 -28.10 7.41
C ARG A 194 -2.12 -27.48 6.47
N LEU A 195 -0.97 -27.07 7.00
CA LEU A 195 0.11 -26.46 6.23
C LEU A 195 0.95 -27.49 5.46
N GLY A 196 0.74 -28.79 5.67
CA GLY A 196 1.58 -29.87 5.13
C GLY A 196 3.03 -29.77 5.59
N ALA A 197 3.27 -29.26 6.79
CA ALA A 197 4.60 -28.98 7.34
C ALA A 197 4.94 -29.93 8.48
N VAL A 198 6.24 -30.23 8.66
CA VAL A 198 6.71 -31.06 9.77
C VAL A 198 6.90 -30.18 11.00
N ARG A 199 6.37 -30.61 12.14
CA ARG A 199 6.57 -29.94 13.42
C ARG A 199 7.96 -30.25 13.98
N ASP A 200 8.89 -29.33 13.79
CA ASP A 200 10.28 -29.43 14.26
C ASP A 200 10.41 -28.93 15.71
N VAL A 201 10.16 -29.82 16.67
CA VAL A 201 10.17 -29.49 18.10
C VAL A 201 11.52 -28.94 18.57
N GLU A 202 12.64 -29.41 18.01
CA GLU A 202 13.97 -28.94 18.41
C GLU A 202 14.19 -27.49 18.00
N ARG A 203 13.80 -27.13 16.78
CA ARG A 203 13.88 -25.75 16.29
C ARG A 203 12.93 -24.82 17.06
N ILE A 204 11.73 -25.30 17.39
CA ILE A 204 10.74 -24.51 18.15
C ILE A 204 11.26 -24.17 19.56
N ARG A 205 11.95 -25.11 20.23
CA ARG A 205 12.51 -24.89 21.58
C ARG A 205 13.56 -23.78 21.66
N ALA A 206 14.06 -23.27 20.54
CA ALA A 206 14.96 -22.12 20.52
C ALA A 206 14.25 -20.78 20.77
N ALA A 207 12.92 -20.71 20.59
CA ALA A 207 12.13 -19.53 20.87
C ALA A 207 11.73 -19.44 22.35
N PHE A 208 11.61 -18.23 22.89
CA PHE A 208 11.19 -18.00 24.27
C PHE A 208 9.72 -18.35 24.47
N ASP A 209 9.45 -18.97 25.62
CA ASP A 209 8.12 -19.15 26.17
C ASP A 209 7.80 -17.96 27.08
N VAL A 210 6.80 -17.17 26.69
CA VAL A 210 6.30 -16.04 27.49
C VAL A 210 4.88 -16.29 28.01
N SER A 211 4.43 -17.55 27.98
CA SER A 211 3.15 -17.93 28.59
C SER A 211 3.15 -17.68 30.10
N GLY A 212 1.96 -17.47 30.67
CA GLY A 212 1.79 -17.07 32.07
C GLY A 212 1.87 -15.56 32.33
N ALA A 213 2.48 -14.78 31.42
CA ALA A 213 2.57 -13.32 31.52
C ALA A 213 1.48 -12.62 30.68
N LEU A 214 0.98 -11.49 31.17
CA LEU A 214 0.27 -10.51 30.33
C LEU A 214 1.30 -9.52 29.80
N LEU A 215 1.42 -9.43 28.48
CA LEU A 215 2.35 -8.53 27.83
C LEU A 215 1.80 -7.11 27.83
N PHE A 216 0.48 -6.91 27.77
CA PHE A 216 -0.16 -5.59 27.70
C PHE A 216 -1.15 -5.39 28.86
N ASP A 217 -1.26 -4.15 29.33
CA ASP A 217 -2.30 -3.80 30.31
C ASP A 217 -3.68 -3.60 29.65
N ALA A 218 -4.70 -3.24 30.43
CA ALA A 218 -6.06 -3.08 29.91
C ALA A 218 -6.20 -1.88 28.94
N ASP A 219 -5.52 -0.77 29.23
CA ASP A 219 -5.60 0.44 28.42
C ASP A 219 -4.82 0.26 27.13
N GLU A 220 -3.65 -0.39 27.19
CA GLU A 220 -2.85 -0.73 26.01
C GLU A 220 -3.61 -1.65 25.04
N ARG A 221 -4.33 -2.64 25.56
CA ARG A 221 -5.15 -3.56 24.72
C ARG A 221 -6.29 -2.82 24.04
N GLU A 222 -6.93 -1.88 24.73
CA GLU A 222 -7.95 -1.04 24.12
C GLU A 222 -7.34 -0.12 23.05
N ASP A 223 -6.24 0.56 23.34
CA ASP A 223 -5.59 1.48 22.41
C ASP A 223 -5.03 0.79 21.16
N LEU A 224 -4.59 -0.48 21.27
CA LEU A 224 -4.09 -1.24 20.13
C LEU A 224 -5.14 -1.47 19.04
N ARG A 225 -6.43 -1.32 19.36
CA ARG A 225 -7.53 -1.43 18.40
C ARG A 225 -7.61 -0.22 17.47
N PHE A 226 -7.16 0.95 17.90
CA PHE A 226 -7.41 2.22 17.21
C PHE A 226 -6.18 2.77 16.50
N GLN A 227 -6.45 3.51 15.44
CA GLN A 227 -5.45 4.22 14.65
C GLN A 227 -4.94 5.45 15.39
N ALA A 228 -3.74 5.90 15.04
CA ALA A 228 -3.10 7.02 15.72
C ALA A 228 -3.93 8.31 15.64
N TYR A 229 -4.62 8.61 14.54
CA TYR A 229 -5.51 9.78 14.50
C TYR A 229 -6.69 9.67 15.47
N ALA A 230 -7.29 8.48 15.62
CA ALA A 230 -8.37 8.26 16.59
C ALA A 230 -7.87 8.38 18.03
N LEU A 231 -6.68 7.85 18.33
CA LEU A 231 -6.02 8.00 19.63
C LEU A 231 -5.65 9.47 19.90
N ALA A 232 -5.23 10.22 18.88
CA ALA A 232 -4.98 11.65 19.01
C ALA A 232 -6.25 12.43 19.38
N VAL A 233 -7.38 12.12 18.75
CA VAL A 233 -8.67 12.75 19.09
C VAL A 233 -9.07 12.42 20.54
N ARG A 234 -8.94 11.16 20.97
CA ARG A 234 -9.21 10.76 22.36
C ARG A 234 -8.33 11.51 23.36
N ALA A 235 -7.04 11.63 23.08
CA ALA A 235 -6.11 12.35 23.93
C ALA A 235 -6.41 13.86 24.00
N ILE A 236 -6.82 14.47 22.88
CA ILE A 236 -7.29 15.87 22.86
C ILE A 236 -8.55 16.03 23.73
N ASP A 237 -9.53 15.14 23.59
CA ASP A 237 -10.78 15.18 24.35
C ASP A 237 -10.55 14.96 25.86
N ALA A 238 -9.51 14.21 26.23
CA ALA A 238 -9.06 14.04 27.61
C ALA A 238 -8.16 15.17 28.15
N GLY A 239 -7.76 16.12 27.30
CA GLY A 239 -6.86 17.21 27.67
C GLY A 239 -5.37 16.82 27.74
N ASP A 240 -4.98 15.61 27.33
CA ASP A 240 -3.57 15.20 27.25
C ASP A 240 -2.98 15.57 25.87
N LEU A 241 -2.64 16.85 25.73
CA LEU A 241 -2.09 17.40 24.48
C LEU A 241 -0.71 16.82 24.13
N ASN A 242 0.05 16.35 25.12
CA ASN A 242 1.35 15.73 24.89
C ASN A 242 1.19 14.33 24.28
N LEU A 243 0.25 13.54 24.78
CA LEU A 243 -0.11 12.25 24.19
C LEU A 243 -0.72 12.43 22.80
N ALA A 244 -1.62 13.40 22.64
CA ALA A 244 -2.20 13.73 21.34
C ALA A 244 -1.11 14.03 20.30
N ARG A 245 -0.14 14.88 20.66
CA ARG A 245 1.00 15.19 19.78
C ARG A 245 1.78 13.93 19.39
N ARG A 246 2.05 13.01 20.32
CA ARG A 246 2.76 11.75 19.99
C ARG A 246 2.00 10.94 18.94
N HIS A 247 0.68 10.82 19.09
CA HIS A 247 -0.15 10.11 18.13
C HIS A 247 -0.22 10.81 16.76
N LEU A 248 -0.31 12.14 16.72
CA LEU A 248 -0.25 12.91 15.47
C LEU A 248 1.09 12.75 14.73
N MET A 249 2.19 12.56 15.45
CA MET A 249 3.47 12.27 14.82
C MET A 249 3.56 10.82 14.33
N LEU A 250 2.98 9.87 15.06
CA LEU A 250 2.93 8.46 14.68
C LEU A 250 2.08 8.21 13.42
N SER A 251 0.97 8.94 13.26
CA SER A 251 0.04 8.77 12.14
C SER A 251 0.69 8.95 10.76
N LYS A 252 1.81 9.68 10.70
CA LYS A 252 2.61 9.88 9.48
C LYS A 252 3.23 8.59 8.94
N THR A 253 3.47 7.62 9.81
CA THR A 253 4.21 6.39 9.49
C THR A 253 3.45 5.12 9.83
N GLU A 254 2.35 5.21 10.57
CA GLU A 254 1.55 4.06 11.01
C GLU A 254 1.08 3.19 9.83
N TRP A 255 0.66 3.82 8.74
CA TRP A 255 0.20 3.13 7.53
C TRP A 255 1.33 2.46 6.73
N TYR A 256 2.61 2.79 6.97
CA TYR A 256 3.72 2.34 6.11
C TYR A 256 3.89 0.84 6.06
N LEU A 257 3.62 0.12 7.16
CA LEU A 257 3.76 -1.35 7.15
C LEU A 257 2.74 -2.01 6.22
N GLY A 258 1.47 -1.61 6.31
CA GLY A 258 0.41 -2.12 5.43
C GLY A 258 0.62 -1.67 3.97
N HIS A 259 0.95 -0.40 3.77
CA HIS A 259 1.29 0.17 2.47
C HIS A 259 2.43 -0.59 1.77
N HIS A 260 3.57 -0.76 2.45
CA HIS A 260 4.73 -1.43 1.88
C HIS A 260 4.45 -2.90 1.61
N PHE A 261 3.67 -3.57 2.45
CA PHE A 261 3.26 -4.95 2.16
C PHE A 261 2.45 -5.04 0.86
N GLY A 262 1.41 -4.21 0.70
CA GLY A 262 0.59 -4.19 -0.51
C GLY A 262 1.41 -3.86 -1.77
N ARG A 263 2.29 -2.86 -1.68
CA ARG A 263 3.24 -2.45 -2.72
C ARG A 263 4.23 -3.56 -3.08
N ASP A 264 4.86 -4.18 -2.09
CA ASP A 264 5.89 -5.19 -2.30
C ASP A 264 5.28 -6.47 -2.85
N LEU A 265 4.08 -6.85 -2.38
CA LEU A 265 3.34 -8.00 -2.87
C LEU A 265 3.01 -7.85 -4.34
N ILE A 266 2.46 -6.70 -4.76
CA ILE A 266 2.13 -6.50 -6.18
C ILE A 266 3.40 -6.45 -7.03
N THR A 267 4.48 -5.83 -6.54
CA THR A 267 5.77 -5.81 -7.24
C THR A 267 6.29 -7.23 -7.46
N ALA A 268 6.22 -8.07 -6.43
CA ALA A 268 6.72 -9.44 -6.48
C ALA A 268 5.82 -10.34 -7.35
N GLN A 269 4.51 -10.16 -7.33
CA GLN A 269 3.57 -10.86 -8.21
C GLN A 269 3.81 -10.51 -9.69
N THR A 270 3.89 -9.22 -10.03
CA THR A 270 4.21 -8.78 -11.40
C THR A 270 5.61 -9.20 -11.80
N GLY A 271 6.57 -9.18 -10.87
CA GLY A 271 7.90 -9.71 -11.07
C GLY A 271 7.90 -11.21 -11.43
N TRP A 272 7.10 -12.01 -10.73
CA TRP A 272 6.93 -13.42 -11.04
C TRP A 272 6.35 -13.63 -12.45
N ILE A 273 5.37 -12.82 -12.85
CA ILE A 273 4.82 -12.84 -14.22
C ILE A 273 5.94 -12.49 -15.24
N LEU A 274 6.76 -11.49 -14.95
CA LEU A 274 7.86 -11.08 -15.84
C LEU A 274 8.85 -12.22 -16.08
N GLU A 275 9.27 -12.88 -15.02
CA GLU A 275 10.29 -13.94 -15.07
C GLU A 275 9.77 -15.23 -15.72
N ASN A 276 8.49 -15.55 -15.55
CA ASN A 276 7.92 -16.84 -15.99
C ASN A 276 7.16 -16.74 -17.31
N HIS A 277 6.60 -15.57 -17.63
CA HIS A 277 5.67 -15.37 -18.74
C HIS A 277 6.02 -14.16 -19.62
N GLY A 278 6.94 -13.29 -19.18
CA GLY A 278 7.48 -12.20 -19.97
C GLY A 278 6.71 -10.88 -19.84
N VAL A 279 7.28 -9.83 -20.45
CA VAL A 279 6.84 -8.44 -20.29
C VAL A 279 5.42 -8.19 -20.79
N LYS A 280 5.00 -8.88 -21.87
CA LYS A 280 3.65 -8.73 -22.43
C LYS A 280 2.57 -9.07 -21.39
N HIS A 281 2.74 -10.17 -20.65
CA HIS A 281 1.79 -10.56 -19.62
C HIS A 281 1.82 -9.62 -18.41
N CYS A 282 2.96 -8.99 -18.11
CA CYS A 282 3.00 -7.94 -17.09
C CYS A 282 2.18 -6.72 -17.52
N TRP A 283 2.31 -6.33 -18.79
CA TRP A 283 1.54 -5.22 -19.35
C TRP A 283 0.04 -5.52 -19.34
N ASP A 284 -0.36 -6.69 -19.83
CA ASP A 284 -1.75 -7.15 -19.82
C ASP A 284 -2.31 -7.17 -18.37
N ALA A 285 -1.52 -7.64 -17.40
CA ALA A 285 -1.91 -7.64 -15.99
C ALA A 285 -2.07 -6.21 -15.43
N VAL A 286 -1.16 -5.28 -15.75
CA VAL A 286 -1.29 -3.87 -15.38
C VAL A 286 -2.58 -3.27 -15.96
N GLU A 287 -2.90 -3.55 -17.23
CA GLU A 287 -4.12 -3.04 -17.85
C GLU A 287 -5.38 -3.61 -17.19
N GLN A 288 -5.45 -4.94 -17.05
CA GLN A 288 -6.65 -5.63 -16.56
C GLN A 288 -6.85 -5.52 -15.05
N CYS A 289 -5.77 -5.41 -14.27
CA CYS A 289 -5.82 -5.49 -12.81
C CYS A 289 -5.65 -4.14 -12.12
N TYR A 290 -5.14 -3.13 -12.83
CA TYR A 290 -4.95 -1.78 -12.30
C TYR A 290 -5.65 -0.71 -13.14
N ASN A 291 -5.29 -0.54 -14.41
CA ASN A 291 -5.80 0.61 -15.19
C ASN A 291 -7.32 0.55 -15.39
N LEU A 292 -7.86 -0.54 -15.90
CA LEU A 292 -9.30 -0.67 -16.12
C LEU A 292 -10.12 -0.59 -14.82
N PRO A 293 -9.85 -1.40 -13.78
CA PRO A 293 -10.70 -1.44 -12.58
C PRO A 293 -10.44 -0.27 -11.63
N THR A 294 -9.20 0.21 -11.51
CA THR A 294 -8.82 1.27 -10.56
C THR A 294 -8.78 2.62 -11.26
N MET A 295 -7.90 2.79 -12.25
CA MET A 295 -7.75 4.09 -12.91
C MET A 295 -9.01 4.48 -13.70
N GLY A 296 -9.73 3.54 -14.29
CA GLY A 296 -11.01 3.82 -14.96
C GLY A 296 -12.05 4.39 -14.01
N ALA A 297 -12.19 3.82 -12.81
CA ALA A 297 -13.07 4.35 -11.77
C ALA A 297 -12.62 5.73 -11.28
N VAL A 298 -11.30 5.93 -11.08
CA VAL A 298 -10.73 7.23 -10.70
C VAL A 298 -10.99 8.28 -11.77
N LEU A 299 -10.77 7.98 -13.06
CA LEU A 299 -11.00 8.91 -14.16
C LEU A 299 -12.48 9.30 -14.26
N GLY A 300 -13.41 8.35 -14.12
CA GLY A 300 -14.84 8.65 -14.08
C GLY A 300 -15.24 9.55 -12.90
N GLN A 301 -14.57 9.38 -11.74
CA GLN A 301 -14.79 10.25 -10.59
C GLN A 301 -14.21 11.66 -10.80
N VAL A 302 -12.97 11.77 -11.31
CA VAL A 302 -12.31 13.06 -11.47
C VAL A 302 -12.87 13.88 -12.64
N GLU A 303 -13.47 13.25 -13.63
CA GLU A 303 -14.10 13.94 -14.78
C GLU A 303 -15.18 14.94 -14.35
N VAL A 304 -15.96 14.60 -13.31
CA VAL A 304 -17.03 15.45 -12.77
C VAL A 304 -16.59 16.30 -11.58
N MET A 305 -15.33 16.18 -11.17
CA MET A 305 -14.77 16.87 -10.01
C MET A 305 -14.22 18.24 -10.43
N PRO A 306 -14.50 19.33 -9.68
CA PRO A 306 -13.84 20.62 -9.90
C PRO A 306 -12.32 20.48 -9.85
N TYR A 307 -11.61 21.23 -10.69
CA TYR A 307 -10.15 21.12 -10.79
C TYR A 307 -9.42 21.31 -9.45
N ARG A 308 -9.90 22.22 -8.60
CA ARG A 308 -9.39 22.42 -7.23
C ARG A 308 -9.49 21.13 -6.40
N ASP A 309 -10.64 20.48 -6.46
CA ASP A 309 -10.93 19.28 -5.67
C ASP A 309 -10.11 18.09 -6.18
N GLN A 310 -9.83 18.00 -7.49
CA GLN A 310 -8.94 16.97 -8.05
C GLN A 310 -7.54 17.04 -7.43
N VAL A 311 -6.99 18.24 -7.29
CA VAL A 311 -5.67 18.48 -6.70
C VAL A 311 -5.66 18.14 -5.21
N GLN A 312 -6.69 18.55 -4.47
CA GLN A 312 -6.83 18.25 -3.04
C GLN A 312 -6.99 16.75 -2.78
N TRP A 313 -7.76 16.06 -3.62
CA TRP A 313 -7.93 14.62 -3.56
C TRP A 313 -6.60 13.89 -3.82
N LEU A 314 -5.86 14.31 -4.86
CA LEU A 314 -4.56 13.70 -5.18
C LEU A 314 -3.52 13.96 -4.08
N ALA A 315 -3.48 15.17 -3.52
CA ALA A 315 -2.62 15.51 -2.40
C ALA A 315 -2.88 14.60 -1.18
N THR A 316 -4.16 14.36 -0.90
CA THR A 316 -4.59 13.44 0.17
C THR A 316 -4.09 12.02 -0.11
N LEU A 317 -4.32 11.49 -1.32
CA LEU A 317 -3.84 10.17 -1.73
C LEU A 317 -2.31 10.05 -1.60
N PHE A 318 -1.56 11.09 -1.97
CA PHE A 318 -0.10 11.07 -1.93
C PHE A 318 0.46 11.12 -0.51
N HIS A 319 -0.22 11.79 0.44
CA HIS A 319 0.12 11.67 1.86
C HIS A 319 -0.04 10.24 2.37
N GLN A 320 -1.07 9.52 1.91
CA GLN A 320 -1.27 8.10 2.25
C GLN A 320 -0.27 7.16 1.54
N HIS A 321 0.34 7.59 0.45
CA HIS A 321 1.53 6.92 -0.11
C HIS A 321 2.85 7.31 0.57
N GLY A 322 2.78 8.11 1.64
CA GLY A 322 3.95 8.61 2.37
C GLY A 322 4.84 9.52 1.54
N MET A 323 4.31 10.10 0.46
CA MET A 323 5.09 10.92 -0.46
C MET A 323 5.46 12.25 0.19
N LYS A 324 6.68 12.70 -0.08
CA LYS A 324 7.09 14.09 0.14
C LYS A 324 7.17 14.74 -1.23
N TYR A 325 6.54 15.90 -1.38
CA TYR A 325 6.48 16.59 -2.65
C TYR A 325 6.46 18.10 -2.48
N GLU A 326 6.94 18.76 -3.53
CA GLU A 326 6.65 20.17 -3.79
C GLU A 326 5.47 20.23 -4.76
N LEU A 327 4.51 21.12 -4.49
CA LEU A 327 3.36 21.33 -5.35
C LEU A 327 3.59 22.62 -6.16
N ILE A 328 3.55 22.50 -7.48
CA ILE A 328 3.78 23.59 -8.42
C ILE A 328 2.51 23.76 -9.25
N GLU A 329 1.94 24.97 -9.23
CA GLU A 329 0.90 25.37 -10.18
C GLU A 329 1.51 26.27 -11.26
N ASN A 330 1.07 26.08 -12.49
CA ASN A 330 1.31 27.00 -13.60
C ASN A 330 0.10 27.05 -14.53
N GLU A 331 0.20 27.84 -15.61
CA GLU A 331 -0.89 28.00 -16.59
C GLU A 331 -1.38 26.67 -17.18
N GLY A 332 -0.50 25.68 -17.34
CA GLY A 332 -0.84 24.37 -17.90
C GLY A 332 -1.40 23.36 -16.91
N GLY A 333 -1.24 23.59 -15.61
CA GLY A 333 -1.84 22.80 -14.55
C GLY A 333 -0.99 22.63 -13.29
N PHE A 334 -1.13 21.48 -12.64
CA PHE A 334 -0.41 21.13 -11.41
C PHE A 334 0.64 20.06 -11.64
N CYS A 335 1.73 20.17 -10.89
CA CYS A 335 2.77 19.16 -10.80
C CYS A 335 3.11 18.88 -9.33
N PHE A 336 3.02 17.61 -8.94
CA PHE A 336 3.58 17.07 -7.72
C PHE A 336 4.99 16.58 -8.02
N ASP A 337 6.01 17.35 -7.63
CA ASP A 337 7.42 16.99 -7.80
C ASP A 337 7.88 16.15 -6.59
N THR A 338 7.99 14.83 -6.77
CA THR A 338 8.22 13.85 -5.69
C THR A 338 9.65 13.33 -5.68
N LYS A 339 10.31 13.34 -4.53
CA LYS A 339 11.70 12.86 -4.36
C LYS A 339 11.85 12.09 -3.05
N PRO A 340 11.64 10.76 -3.04
CA PRO A 340 11.17 9.91 -4.14
C PRO A 340 9.64 9.92 -4.29
N CYS A 341 9.12 9.26 -5.34
CA CYS A 341 7.71 8.87 -5.35
C CYS A 341 7.44 7.75 -4.33
N GLY A 342 6.21 7.70 -3.81
CA GLY A 342 5.85 6.92 -2.62
C GLY A 342 6.04 5.41 -2.70
N SER A 343 6.05 4.87 -3.93
CA SER A 343 6.10 3.44 -4.17
C SER A 343 7.32 3.03 -4.99
N GLY A 344 7.33 3.22 -6.31
CA GLY A 344 8.43 2.78 -7.17
C GLY A 344 9.78 3.42 -6.84
N GLY A 345 9.79 4.74 -6.63
CA GLY A 345 10.98 5.47 -6.21
C GLY A 345 11.46 5.05 -4.82
N ARG A 346 10.52 4.83 -3.89
CA ARG A 346 10.86 4.28 -2.57
C ARG A 346 11.46 2.88 -2.64
N LEU A 347 10.97 1.99 -3.50
CA LEU A 347 11.59 0.67 -3.73
C LEU A 347 13.03 0.78 -4.23
N ILE A 348 13.32 1.78 -5.07
CA ILE A 348 14.70 2.07 -5.51
C ILE A 348 15.55 2.51 -4.31
N GLU A 349 15.07 3.46 -3.50
CA GLU A 349 15.80 3.96 -2.32
C GLU A 349 16.04 2.87 -1.27
N GLU A 350 15.07 1.96 -1.09
CA GLU A 350 15.19 0.81 -0.20
C GLU A 350 16.14 -0.28 -0.72
N GLY A 351 16.68 -0.13 -1.94
CA GLY A 351 17.55 -1.13 -2.57
C GLY A 351 16.82 -2.42 -2.92
N ALA A 352 15.50 -2.38 -3.14
CA ALA A 352 14.67 -3.57 -3.31
C ALA A 352 14.98 -4.39 -4.58
N TYR A 353 15.67 -3.80 -5.55
CA TYR A 353 16.13 -4.44 -6.78
C TYR A 353 17.51 -5.10 -6.65
N ALA A 354 18.13 -5.00 -5.46
CA ALA A 354 19.35 -5.70 -5.09
C ALA A 354 19.05 -6.78 -4.04
N GLN A 355 20.09 -7.55 -3.66
CA GLN A 355 19.99 -8.53 -2.58
C GLN A 355 19.56 -7.83 -1.27
N PRO A 356 18.67 -8.45 -0.46
CA PRO A 356 18.16 -9.81 -0.60
C PRO A 356 16.87 -9.93 -1.41
N LYS A 357 16.18 -8.82 -1.71
CA LYS A 357 14.86 -8.86 -2.37
C LYS A 357 14.98 -9.24 -3.85
N ASN A 358 15.96 -8.70 -4.57
CA ASN A 358 16.18 -8.93 -6.01
C ASN A 358 14.91 -8.82 -6.85
N LEU A 359 14.09 -7.79 -6.60
CA LEU A 359 12.87 -7.61 -7.38
C LEU A 359 13.22 -7.44 -8.87
N PRO A 360 12.37 -7.93 -9.79
CA PRO A 360 12.70 -7.90 -11.21
C PRO A 360 12.72 -6.49 -11.84
N ILE A 361 13.47 -6.36 -12.93
CA ILE A 361 13.64 -5.15 -13.73
C ILE A 361 13.20 -5.45 -15.17
N VAL A 362 12.35 -4.59 -15.72
CA VAL A 362 11.97 -4.58 -17.14
C VAL A 362 13.15 -4.06 -17.96
N LYS A 363 13.48 -4.76 -19.05
CA LYS A 363 14.63 -4.45 -19.91
C LYS A 363 14.18 -3.92 -21.28
N GLY A 364 14.99 -3.02 -21.80
CA GLY A 364 14.91 -2.49 -23.17
C GLY A 364 14.00 -1.26 -23.30
N PRO A 365 14.29 -0.38 -24.28
CA PRO A 365 13.57 0.87 -24.47
C PRO A 365 12.25 0.62 -25.21
N ASN A 366 11.20 0.27 -24.47
CA ASN A 366 9.87 -0.04 -24.96
C ASN A 366 8.80 0.76 -24.20
N VAL A 367 7.54 0.65 -24.61
CA VAL A 367 6.43 1.37 -23.97
C VAL A 367 6.32 0.98 -22.49
N GLU A 368 6.55 -0.30 -22.20
CA GLU A 368 6.52 -0.88 -20.86
C GLU A 368 7.61 -0.33 -19.93
N SER A 369 8.60 0.38 -20.47
CA SER A 369 9.72 1.00 -19.74
C SER A 369 9.80 2.52 -19.91
N PHE A 370 8.75 3.20 -20.40
CA PHE A 370 8.85 4.61 -20.82
C PHE A 370 9.98 4.88 -21.84
N GLY A 371 10.41 3.87 -22.59
CA GLY A 371 11.49 3.96 -23.54
C GLY A 371 12.90 3.96 -22.92
N VAL A 372 13.05 3.59 -21.64
CA VAL A 372 14.38 3.52 -20.99
C VAL A 372 14.94 2.09 -20.97
N GLU A 373 16.26 1.96 -20.81
CA GLU A 373 16.94 0.65 -20.87
C GLU A 373 16.56 -0.28 -19.71
N GLU A 374 16.40 0.28 -18.52
CA GLU A 374 16.06 -0.47 -17.32
C GLU A 374 15.03 0.28 -16.48
N MET A 375 13.89 -0.37 -16.25
CA MET A 375 12.84 0.16 -15.41
C MET A 375 12.43 -0.86 -14.33
N PRO A 376 12.32 -0.44 -13.06
CA PRO A 376 11.85 -1.36 -12.03
C PRO A 376 10.43 -1.87 -12.33
N VAL A 377 10.16 -3.17 -12.15
CA VAL A 377 8.89 -3.79 -12.61
C VAL A 377 7.65 -3.13 -12.02
N TYR A 378 7.71 -2.68 -10.76
CA TYR A 378 6.62 -1.94 -10.14
C TYR A 378 6.25 -0.69 -10.95
N CYS A 379 7.23 0.04 -11.49
CA CYS A 379 7.00 1.28 -12.22
C CYS A 379 6.27 1.08 -13.54
N MET A 380 6.06 -0.15 -14.02
CA MET A 380 5.35 -0.44 -15.29
C MET A 380 3.90 0.06 -15.29
N HIS A 381 3.27 0.19 -14.12
CA HIS A 381 1.94 0.78 -14.05
C HIS A 381 1.92 2.24 -14.52
N CYS A 382 3.02 3.00 -14.35
CA CYS A 382 3.09 4.40 -14.76
C CYS A 382 2.94 4.60 -16.28
N PRO A 383 3.72 3.95 -17.18
CA PRO A 383 3.47 4.07 -18.61
C PRO A 383 2.11 3.50 -19.01
N GLY A 384 1.64 2.44 -18.35
CA GLY A 384 0.29 1.91 -18.56
C GLY A 384 -0.79 2.94 -18.28
N THR A 385 -0.71 3.63 -17.14
CA THR A 385 -1.66 4.69 -16.75
C THR A 385 -1.58 5.88 -17.70
N ASN A 386 -0.37 6.33 -18.05
CA ASN A 386 -0.22 7.40 -19.04
C ASN A 386 -0.89 7.04 -20.37
N LYS A 387 -0.63 5.83 -20.88
CA LYS A 387 -1.27 5.35 -22.11
C LYS A 387 -2.80 5.39 -21.98
N TYR A 388 -3.33 4.81 -20.90
CA TYR A 388 -4.77 4.73 -20.64
C TYR A 388 -5.44 6.11 -20.59
N VAL A 389 -4.83 7.07 -19.88
CA VAL A 389 -5.34 8.45 -19.77
C VAL A 389 -5.33 9.16 -21.13
N LEU A 390 -4.23 9.06 -21.88
CA LEU A 390 -4.09 9.73 -23.17
C LEU A 390 -5.03 9.14 -24.23
N GLU A 391 -5.23 7.81 -24.24
CA GLU A 391 -6.16 7.14 -25.16
C GLU A 391 -7.63 7.42 -24.84
N SER A 392 -7.94 7.70 -23.56
CA SER A 392 -9.29 8.09 -23.13
C SER A 392 -9.67 9.51 -23.53
N GLY A 393 -8.70 10.34 -23.94
CA GLY A 393 -8.95 11.74 -24.32
C GLY A 393 -9.20 12.67 -23.13
N GLY A 394 -8.83 12.24 -21.91
CA GLY A 394 -9.05 12.96 -20.67
C GLY A 394 -9.96 12.19 -19.69
N PRO A 395 -10.12 12.68 -18.45
CA PRO A 395 -9.43 13.84 -17.87
C PRO A 395 -7.91 13.60 -17.76
N TYR A 396 -7.09 14.62 -18.02
CA TYR A 396 -5.62 14.53 -18.05
C TYR A 396 -5.00 14.53 -16.65
N PHE A 397 -5.40 13.54 -15.87
CA PHE A 397 -5.13 13.37 -14.46
C PHE A 397 -4.08 12.28 -14.23
N LEU A 398 -3.16 12.52 -13.29
CA LEU A 398 -2.10 11.59 -12.89
C LEU A 398 -1.16 11.18 -14.05
N LEU A 399 -0.82 12.10 -14.95
CA LEU A 399 0.19 11.84 -15.97
C LEU A 399 1.59 11.91 -15.37
N VAL A 400 2.30 10.79 -15.42
CA VAL A 400 3.61 10.61 -14.77
C VAL A 400 4.74 10.94 -15.73
N GLU A 401 5.66 11.79 -15.29
CA GLU A 401 6.95 11.99 -15.92
C GLU A 401 8.05 11.47 -14.98
N PRO A 402 8.72 10.35 -15.33
CA PRO A 402 9.76 9.81 -14.49
C PRO A 402 11.05 10.63 -14.61
N GLY A 403 11.74 10.79 -13.50
CA GLY A 403 13.12 11.27 -13.46
C GLY A 403 14.04 10.21 -14.05
N ILE A 404 14.76 10.57 -15.11
CA ILE A 404 15.65 9.66 -15.83
C ILE A 404 17.09 10.17 -15.70
N LYS A 405 18.00 9.26 -15.39
CA LYS A 405 19.45 9.50 -15.41
C LYS A 405 20.15 8.26 -15.95
N ASP A 406 21.06 8.45 -16.89
CA ASP A 406 21.88 7.38 -17.49
C ASP A 406 21.03 6.20 -18.00
N GLY A 407 19.88 6.50 -18.61
CA GLY A 407 18.95 5.49 -19.17
C GLY A 407 18.16 4.70 -18.12
N ARG A 408 18.10 5.17 -16.88
CA ARG A 408 17.40 4.49 -15.75
C ARG A 408 16.49 5.47 -15.03
N ILE A 409 15.41 4.95 -14.45
CA ILE A 409 14.56 5.73 -13.54
C ILE A 409 15.28 5.97 -12.21
N THR A 410 15.28 7.20 -11.71
CA THR A 410 15.96 7.60 -10.46
C THR A 410 15.11 7.45 -9.22
N GLY A 411 13.79 7.32 -9.37
CA GLY A 411 12.82 7.34 -8.28
C GLY A 411 12.25 8.73 -7.97
N HIS A 412 12.82 9.78 -8.56
CA HIS A 412 12.16 11.08 -8.71
C HIS A 412 11.06 10.93 -9.75
N CYS A 413 9.82 11.32 -9.44
CA CYS A 413 8.75 11.39 -10.43
C CYS A 413 8.01 12.72 -10.31
N ARG A 414 7.51 13.22 -11.44
CA ARG A 414 6.51 14.30 -11.48
C ARG A 414 5.16 13.70 -11.83
N PHE A 415 4.15 14.02 -11.04
CA PHE A 415 2.77 13.63 -11.31
C PHE A 415 1.98 14.88 -11.66
N ASN A 416 1.43 14.90 -12.87
CA ASN A 416 0.80 16.08 -13.42
C ASN A 416 -0.71 15.92 -13.52
N ILE A 417 -1.41 17.02 -13.28
CA ILE A 417 -2.82 17.19 -13.64
C ILE A 417 -2.87 18.36 -14.64
N TYR A 418 -3.06 18.06 -15.91
CA TYR A 418 -3.10 19.08 -16.96
C TYR A 418 -4.53 19.63 -17.13
N ARG A 419 -4.64 20.95 -17.36
CA ARG A 419 -5.95 21.61 -17.57
C ARG A 419 -6.58 21.28 -18.92
N SER A 420 -5.75 21.05 -19.93
CA SER A 420 -6.16 20.73 -21.29
C SER A 420 -5.05 19.97 -22.01
N GLU A 421 -5.40 19.37 -23.15
CA GLU A 421 -4.48 18.60 -23.98
C GLU A 421 -3.28 19.43 -24.48
N GLU A 422 -3.50 20.72 -24.73
CA GLU A 422 -2.51 21.59 -25.37
C GLU A 422 -1.25 21.77 -24.51
N PHE A 423 -1.41 21.68 -23.19
CA PHE A 423 -0.34 21.80 -22.21
C PHE A 423 0.46 20.53 -22.00
N ILE A 424 -0.01 19.38 -22.50
CA ILE A 424 0.70 18.12 -22.35
C ILE A 424 1.92 18.12 -23.30
N PRO A 425 3.13 17.94 -22.77
CA PRO A 425 4.34 17.83 -23.59
C PRO A 425 4.28 16.66 -24.58
N GLN A 426 4.83 16.85 -25.78
CA GLN A 426 4.80 15.81 -26.82
C GLN A 426 5.53 14.53 -26.39
N ASP A 427 6.59 14.64 -25.59
CA ASP A 427 7.35 13.48 -25.10
C ASP A 427 6.53 12.58 -24.16
N VAL A 428 5.50 13.11 -23.49
CA VAL A 428 4.56 12.30 -22.69
C VAL A 428 3.78 11.33 -23.59
N TYR A 429 3.36 11.77 -24.78
CA TYR A 429 2.70 10.92 -25.79
C TYR A 429 3.67 9.92 -26.41
N ASP A 430 4.85 10.40 -26.81
CA ASP A 430 5.85 9.60 -27.51
C ASP A 430 6.33 8.41 -26.67
N ARG A 431 6.54 8.61 -25.35
CA ARG A 431 6.99 7.56 -24.42
C ARG A 431 6.03 6.39 -24.28
N VAL A 432 4.74 6.60 -24.55
CA VAL A 432 3.70 5.55 -24.44
C VAL A 432 3.07 5.17 -25.77
N GLY A 433 3.65 5.65 -26.88
CA GLY A 433 3.23 5.31 -28.23
C GLY A 433 1.80 5.76 -28.59
N VAL A 434 1.28 6.79 -27.92
CA VAL A 434 -0.04 7.35 -28.21
C VAL A 434 0.12 8.51 -29.17
N LYS A 435 -0.65 8.56 -30.26
CA LYS A 435 -0.63 9.70 -31.17
C LYS A 435 -1.38 10.86 -30.55
N ARG A 436 -0.74 12.03 -30.48
CA ARG A 436 -1.42 13.26 -30.08
C ARG A 436 -2.54 13.58 -31.08
N PRO A 437 -3.76 13.86 -30.60
CA PRO A 437 -4.82 14.40 -31.43
C PRO A 437 -4.35 15.65 -32.21
N ILE A 438 -4.68 15.72 -33.50
CA ILE A 438 -4.43 16.94 -34.28
C ILE A 438 -5.42 17.98 -33.76
N PRO A 439 -4.99 19.20 -33.40
CA PRO A 439 -5.93 20.24 -33.02
C PRO A 439 -6.97 20.40 -34.13
N LEU A 440 -8.26 20.20 -33.80
CA LEU A 440 -9.34 20.59 -34.68
C LEU A 440 -9.11 22.07 -34.98
N GLN A 441 -8.71 22.38 -36.22
CA GLN A 441 -8.62 23.77 -36.67
C GLN A 441 -9.99 24.37 -36.38
N ALA A 442 -10.05 25.29 -35.42
CA ALA A 442 -11.26 26.03 -35.12
C ALA A 442 -11.77 26.60 -36.45
N SER A 443 -12.90 26.07 -36.90
CA SER A 443 -13.65 26.61 -38.03
C SER A 443 -13.83 28.10 -37.74
N ARG A 444 -13.18 28.93 -38.55
CA ARG A 444 -13.14 30.39 -38.41
C ARG A 444 -14.53 31.02 -38.33
#